data_AF-A0A0B1SDN6-F1
#
_entry.id   AF-A0A0B1SDN6-F1
#
_cell.length_a   1.000
_cell.length_b   1.000
_cell.length_c   1.000
_cell.angle_alpha   90.00
_cell.angle_beta   90.00
_cell.angle_gamma   90.00
#
_symmetry.space_group_name_H-M   'P 1'
#
loop_
_entity.id
_entity.type
_entity.pdbx_description
1 polymer ?
#
loop_
_entity_poly.entity_id
_entity_poly.type
_entity_poly.pdbx_seq_one_letter_code
_entity_poly.pdbx_strand_id
1 'polypeptide(L)'
;MLVALTFSVIYLISLANCSPSEQRLLNDLLAGYVREERPVLDSSKPVVVTLGLVMQQIIDLNEKEELLEVSAWLKFQWVDENLRWLPVAYDNVSDVRHPAGTIWQPDILLYNR
;
A
#
# COMPACT_ATOMS: atom_id res chain seq x y z
N MET A 1 -15.27 38.39 17.77
CA MET A 1 -15.81 37.14 17.17
C MET A 1 -14.87 36.57 16.11
N LEU A 2 -14.46 37.34 15.08
CA LEU A 2 -13.50 36.89 14.04
C LEU A 2 -12.12 36.46 14.57
N VAL A 3 -11.54 37.21 15.52
CA VAL A 3 -10.21 36.91 16.09
C VAL A 3 -10.21 35.59 16.88
N ALA A 4 -11.28 35.29 17.61
CA ALA A 4 -11.40 34.01 18.33
C ALA A 4 -11.50 32.83 17.36
N LEU A 5 -12.12 33.04 16.20
CA LEU A 5 -12.25 32.07 15.11
C LEU A 5 -10.90 31.84 14.42
N THR A 6 -10.06 32.86 14.26
CA THR A 6 -8.71 32.68 13.71
C THR A 6 -7.80 31.93 14.69
N PHE A 7 -7.90 32.20 16.00
CA PHE A 7 -7.15 31.44 17.00
C PHE A 7 -7.59 29.97 17.09
N SER A 8 -8.89 29.68 17.00
CA SER A 8 -9.38 28.29 16.99
C SER A 8 -8.96 27.54 15.73
N VAL A 9 -8.97 28.19 14.56
CA VAL A 9 -8.50 27.60 13.30
C VAL A 9 -7.00 27.31 13.35
N ILE A 10 -6.17 28.22 13.86
CA ILE A 10 -4.72 27.98 14.02
C ILE A 10 -4.46 26.82 14.98
N TYR A 11 -5.22 26.73 16.08
CA TYR A 11 -5.12 25.62 17.03
C TYR A 11 -5.49 24.27 16.38
N LEU A 12 -6.57 24.23 15.58
CA LEU A 12 -6.96 23.03 14.84
C LEU A 12 -5.92 22.62 13.79
N ILE A 13 -5.28 23.58 13.11
CA ILE A 13 -4.19 23.30 12.15
C ILE A 13 -2.97 22.72 12.87
N SER A 14 -2.63 23.21 14.07
CA SER A 14 -1.53 22.63 14.87
C SER A 14 -1.79 21.20 15.34
N LEU A 15 -3.06 20.82 15.47
CA LEU A 15 -3.49 19.44 15.77
C LEU A 15 -3.52 18.55 14.52
N ALA A 16 -3.48 19.14 13.32
CA ALA A 16 -3.48 18.42 12.04
C ALA A 16 -2.07 18.05 11.55
N ASN A 17 -1.04 18.19 12.39
CA ASN A 17 0.29 17.71 12.05
C ASN A 17 0.26 16.18 11.89
N CYS A 18 0.58 15.71 10.69
CA CYS A 18 0.88 14.31 10.42
C CYS A 18 1.96 13.84 11.41
N SER A 19 1.91 12.57 11.86
CA SER A 19 2.90 12.01 12.78
C SER A 19 4.31 12.32 12.25
N PRO A 20 5.11 13.18 12.94
CA PRO A 20 6.44 13.54 12.46
C PRO A 20 7.35 12.32 12.28
N SER A 21 7.09 11.27 13.07
CA SER A 21 7.83 10.01 13.08
C SER A 21 7.47 9.12 11.91
N GLU A 22 6.19 9.10 11.49
CA GLU A 22 5.74 8.41 10.27
C GLU A 22 6.31 9.10 9.01
N GLN A 23 6.30 10.43 8.99
CA GLN A 23 6.90 11.18 7.89
C GLN A 23 8.42 10.94 7.79
N ARG A 24 9.13 10.96 8.92
CA ARG A 24 10.57 10.65 8.97
C ARG A 24 10.83 9.23 8.47
N LEU A 25 10.06 8.25 8.95
CA LEU A 25 10.16 6.86 8.53
C LEU A 25 9.99 6.71 7.01
N LEU A 26 8.95 7.31 6.44
CA LEU A 26 8.71 7.27 5.00
C LEU A 26 9.85 7.88 4.19
N ASN A 27 10.38 9.03 4.64
CA ASN A 27 11.52 9.66 3.97
C ASN A 27 12.76 8.77 4.02
N ASP A 28 13.03 8.12 5.15
CA ASP A 28 14.19 7.23 5.32
C ASP A 28 14.05 5.95 4.48
N LEU A 29 12.86 5.33 4.46
CA LEU A 29 12.61 4.10 3.70
C LEU A 29 12.65 4.32 2.18
N LEU A 30 12.17 5.47 1.71
CA LEU A 30 12.07 5.77 0.29
C LEU A 30 13.31 6.47 -0.25
N ALA A 31 14.26 6.87 0.61
CA ALA A 31 15.52 7.46 0.19
C ALA A 31 16.35 6.44 -0.60
N GLY A 32 16.41 6.61 -1.93
CA GLY A 32 17.16 5.73 -2.82
C GLY A 32 16.46 4.41 -3.14
N TYR A 33 15.19 4.26 -2.79
CA TYR A 33 14.40 3.09 -3.18
C TYR A 33 14.13 3.09 -4.69
N VAL A 34 14.47 1.99 -5.37
CA VAL A 34 14.25 1.80 -6.81
C VAL A 34 13.06 0.87 -6.99
N ARG A 35 11.95 1.38 -7.54
CA ARG A 35 10.69 0.64 -7.66
C ARG A 35 10.75 -0.51 -8.69
N GLU A 36 11.66 -0.43 -9.64
CA GLU A 36 11.83 -1.42 -10.71
C GLU A 36 12.66 -2.62 -10.23
N GLU A 37 13.40 -2.47 -9.13
CA GLU A 37 14.22 -3.53 -8.58
C GLU A 37 13.37 -4.47 -7.72
N ARG A 38 13.60 -5.77 -7.91
CA ARG A 38 12.92 -6.80 -7.12
C ARG A 38 13.37 -6.73 -5.66
N PRO A 39 12.45 -6.67 -4.67
CA PRO A 39 12.79 -6.34 -3.29
C PRO A 39 13.29 -7.56 -2.51
N VAL A 40 14.45 -8.08 -2.91
CA VAL A 40 15.18 -9.15 -2.22
C VAL A 40 16.63 -8.74 -1.98
N LEU A 41 17.18 -9.14 -0.84
CA LEU A 41 18.60 -8.93 -0.54
C LEU A 41 19.50 -9.99 -1.17
N ASP A 42 18.97 -11.21 -1.31
CA ASP A 42 19.64 -12.31 -1.99
C ASP A 42 18.94 -12.58 -3.33
N SER A 43 19.65 -12.26 -4.42
CA SER A 43 19.12 -12.46 -5.78
C SER A 43 18.75 -13.92 -6.08
N SER A 44 19.28 -14.88 -5.33
CA SER A 44 18.98 -16.32 -5.48
C SER A 44 17.60 -16.70 -4.94
N LYS A 45 16.99 -15.87 -4.08
CA LYS A 45 15.68 -16.15 -3.46
C LYS A 45 14.55 -15.52 -4.27
N PRO A 46 13.36 -16.14 -4.35
CA PRO A 46 12.19 -15.55 -4.99
C PRO A 46 11.45 -14.57 -4.07
N VAL A 47 10.63 -13.68 -4.65
CA VAL A 47 9.58 -12.97 -3.91
C VAL A 47 8.33 -13.84 -3.90
N VAL A 48 7.82 -14.17 -2.72
CA VAL A 48 6.59 -14.93 -2.58
C VAL A 48 5.40 -13.97 -2.53
N VAL A 49 4.53 -14.05 -3.54
CA VAL A 49 3.31 -13.26 -3.63
C VAL A 49 2.12 -14.13 -3.27
N THR A 50 1.41 -13.77 -2.21
CA THR A 50 0.17 -14.43 -1.80
C THR A 50 -1.01 -13.72 -2.45
N LEU A 51 -1.80 -14.48 -3.19
CA LEU A 51 -3.01 -14.02 -3.85
C LEU A 51 -4.24 -14.47 -3.05
N GLY A 52 -5.10 -13.52 -2.71
CA GLY A 52 -6.45 -13.77 -2.21
C GLY A 52 -7.48 -13.26 -3.23
N LEU A 53 -8.52 -14.05 -3.46
CA LEU A 53 -9.69 -13.66 -4.24
C LEU A 53 -10.91 -13.66 -3.32
N VAL A 54 -11.65 -12.56 -3.32
CA VAL A 54 -12.95 -12.48 -2.65
C VAL A 54 -14.00 -12.19 -3.72
N MET A 55 -14.74 -13.22 -4.13
CA MET A 55 -15.87 -13.08 -5.05
C MET A 55 -16.96 -12.25 -4.38
N GLN A 56 -17.42 -11.20 -5.06
CA GLN A 56 -18.52 -10.35 -4.59
C GLN A 56 -19.86 -10.84 -5.14
N GLN A 57 -19.92 -11.03 -6.46
CA GLN A 57 -21.13 -11.48 -7.15
C GLN A 57 -20.78 -12.04 -8.54
N ILE A 58 -21.68 -12.87 -9.04
CA ILE A 58 -21.74 -13.24 -10.46
C ILE A 58 -22.59 -12.18 -11.15
N ILE A 59 -22.06 -11.57 -12.21
CA ILE A 59 -22.73 -10.52 -12.98
C ILE A 59 -23.61 -11.17 -14.04
N ASP A 60 -23.05 -12.08 -14.84
CA ASP A 60 -23.76 -12.80 -15.90
C ASP A 60 -23.07 -14.13 -16.23
N LEU A 61 -23.85 -15.08 -16.76
CA LEU A 61 -23.37 -16.34 -17.30
C LEU A 61 -24.01 -16.58 -18.66
N ASN A 62 -23.19 -16.54 -19.71
CA ASN A 62 -23.60 -16.89 -21.06
C ASN A 62 -23.11 -18.30 -21.40
N GLU A 63 -23.99 -19.29 -21.19
CA GLU A 63 -23.67 -20.70 -21.44
C GLU A 63 -23.37 -21.00 -22.91
N LYS A 64 -23.98 -20.25 -23.84
CA LYS A 64 -23.78 -20.47 -25.28
C LYS A 64 -22.38 -20.03 -25.74
N GLU A 65 -21.90 -18.93 -25.18
CA GLU A 65 -20.57 -18.37 -25.47
C GLU A 65 -19.51 -18.78 -24.43
N GLU A 66 -19.86 -19.66 -23.48
CA GLU A 66 -19.01 -20.13 -22.38
C GLU A 66 -18.35 -19.00 -21.56
N LEU A 67 -19.05 -17.86 -21.42
CA LEU A 67 -18.53 -16.66 -20.76
C LEU A 67 -19.16 -16.46 -19.39
N LEU A 68 -18.32 -16.28 -18.37
CA LEU A 68 -18.73 -15.95 -16.99
C LEU A 68 -18.17 -14.59 -16.60
N GLU A 69 -19.06 -13.63 -16.30
CA GLU A 69 -18.69 -12.31 -15.81
C GLU A 69 -18.86 -12.24 -14.29
N VAL A 70 -17.81 -11.83 -13.56
CA VAL A 70 -17.83 -11.75 -12.09
C VAL A 70 -17.25 -10.45 -11.58
N SER A 71 -17.76 -10.00 -10.45
CA SER A 71 -17.16 -8.93 -9.65
C SER A 71 -16.41 -9.55 -8.47
N ALA A 72 -15.12 -9.24 -8.33
CA ALA A 72 -14.30 -9.79 -7.26
C ALA A 72 -13.22 -8.79 -6.79
N TRP A 73 -12.88 -8.86 -5.51
CA TRP A 73 -11.71 -8.19 -4.95
C TRP A 73 -10.49 -9.10 -5.02
N LEU A 74 -9.41 -8.57 -5.57
CA LEU A 74 -8.09 -9.17 -5.50
C LEU A 74 -7.32 -8.58 -4.33
N LYS A 75 -6.71 -9.45 -3.52
CA LYS A 75 -5.80 -9.09 -2.44
C LYS A 75 -4.43 -9.65 -2.76
N PHE A 76 -3.42 -8.79 -2.75
CA PHE A 76 -2.04 -9.18 -2.95
C PHE A 76 -1.26 -8.89 -1.67
N GLN A 77 -0.44 -9.83 -1.25
CA GLN A 77 0.45 -9.67 -0.11
C GLN A 77 1.83 -10.21 -0.47
N TRP A 78 2.85 -9.38 -0.25
CA TRP A 78 4.25 -9.74 -0.42
C TRP A 78 5.08 -9.07 0.68
N VAL A 79 6.33 -9.48 0.82
CA VAL A 79 7.30 -8.86 1.73
C VAL A 79 8.36 -8.16 0.89
N ASP A 80 8.59 -6.90 1.19
CA ASP A 80 9.68 -6.11 0.63
C ASP A 80 10.83 -6.06 1.63
N GLU A 81 11.97 -6.68 1.31
CA GLU A 81 13.11 -6.75 2.23
C GLU A 81 13.86 -5.42 2.39
N ASN A 82 13.64 -4.46 1.48
CA ASN A 82 14.24 -3.12 1.52
C ASN A 82 13.42 -2.18 2.42
N LEU A 83 12.11 -2.39 2.52
CA LEU A 83 11.19 -1.57 3.33
C LEU A 83 11.05 -2.08 4.78
N ARG A 84 12.18 -2.16 5.50
CA ARG A 84 12.23 -2.64 6.89
C ARG A 84 12.74 -1.56 7.84
N TRP A 85 12.19 -1.52 9.04
CA TRP A 85 12.65 -0.60 10.09
C TRP A 85 12.47 -1.21 11.48
N LEU A 86 13.09 -0.59 12.48
CA LEU A 86 12.87 -0.89 13.88
C LEU A 86 11.80 0.07 14.43
N PRO A 87 10.63 -0.41 14.88
CA PRO A 87 9.55 0.46 15.36
C PRO A 87 10.00 1.42 16.49
N VAL A 88 10.87 0.96 17.39
CA VAL A 88 11.37 1.75 18.53
C VAL A 88 12.10 3.02 18.09
N ALA A 89 12.69 3.05 16.88
CA ALA A 89 13.35 4.24 16.34
C ALA A 89 12.37 5.30 15.80
N TYR A 90 11.08 4.96 15.66
CA TYR A 90 10.04 5.81 15.07
C TYR A 90 8.77 5.78 15.93
N ASP A 91 8.90 5.99 17.25
CA ASP A 91 7.78 6.05 18.21
C ASP A 91 6.85 4.82 18.19
N ASN A 92 7.42 3.64 17.95
CA ASN A 92 6.72 2.36 17.85
C ASN A 92 5.71 2.28 16.69
N VAL A 93 5.92 3.04 15.61
CA VAL A 93 5.17 2.85 14.36
C VAL A 93 5.46 1.45 13.80
N SER A 94 4.44 0.59 13.77
CA SER A 94 4.51 -0.77 13.22
C SER A 94 3.98 -0.88 11.80
N ASP A 95 3.10 0.03 11.41
CA ASP A 95 2.37 -0.01 10.14
C ASP A 95 2.24 1.41 9.59
N VAL A 96 2.45 1.56 8.28
CA VAL A 96 2.35 2.83 7.57
C VAL A 96 1.56 2.62 6.29
N ARG A 97 0.74 3.62 5.93
CA ARG A 97 0.02 3.61 4.66
C ARG A 97 0.75 4.45 3.64
N HIS A 98 0.93 3.90 2.45
CA HIS A 98 1.60 4.58 1.35
C HIS A 98 0.76 4.45 0.07
N PRO A 99 0.77 5.46 -0.83
CA PRO A 99 0.07 5.38 -2.10
C PRO A 99 0.48 4.14 -2.90
N ALA A 100 -0.49 3.54 -3.61
CA ALA A 100 -0.20 2.43 -4.51
C ALA A 100 0.63 2.91 -5.71
N GLY A 101 1.47 2.01 -6.23
CA GLY A 101 2.23 2.26 -7.46
C GLY A 101 3.46 3.16 -7.32
N THR A 102 3.90 3.49 -6.11
CA THR A 102 5.17 4.19 -5.84
C THR A 102 6.28 3.27 -5.32
N ILE A 103 5.90 2.07 -4.86
CA ILE A 103 6.83 1.00 -4.47
C ILE A 103 6.81 -0.13 -5.51
N TRP A 104 7.74 -1.08 -5.41
CA TRP A 104 7.69 -2.30 -6.22
C TRP A 104 6.37 -3.03 -5.99
N GLN A 105 5.79 -3.51 -7.08
CA GLN A 105 4.57 -4.31 -7.07
C GLN A 105 4.71 -5.42 -8.12
N PRO A 106 4.17 -6.62 -7.86
CA PRO A 106 4.23 -7.71 -8.81
C PRO A 106 3.32 -7.44 -10.03
N ASP A 107 3.79 -7.81 -11.22
CA ASP A 107 2.97 -7.81 -12.42
C ASP A 107 2.07 -9.06 -12.43
N ILE A 108 0.75 -8.85 -12.45
CA ILE A 108 -0.23 -9.93 -12.39
C ILE A 108 -1.23 -9.76 -13.53
N LEU A 109 -1.37 -10.82 -14.32
CA LEU A 109 -2.17 -10.84 -15.53
C LEU A 109 -3.14 -12.02 -15.48
N LEU A 110 -4.39 -11.78 -15.85
CA LEU A 110 -5.35 -12.83 -16.11
C LEU A 110 -5.17 -13.32 -17.56
N TYR A 111 -4.82 -14.59 -17.73
CA TYR A 111 -4.62 -15.18 -19.05
C TYR A 111 -5.91 -15.40 -19.82
N ASN A 112 -6.96 -15.82 -19.13
CA ASN A 112 -8.26 -16.08 -19.75
C ASN A 112 -9.08 -14.79 -19.76
N ARG A 113 -9.41 -14.29 -20.95
CA ARG A 113 -10.23 -13.08 -21.14
C ARG A 113 -11.56 -13.45 -21.74
#